data_AF-A0AAV4FN37-F1
#
_entry.id   AF-A0AAV4FN37-F1
#
_cell.length_a   1.000
_cell.length_b   1.000
_cell.length_c   1.000
_cell.angle_alpha   90.00
_cell.angle_beta   90.00
_cell.angle_gamma   90.00
#
_symmetry.space_group_name_H-M   'P 1'
#
loop_
_entity.id
_entity.type
_entity.pdbx_description
1 polymer ?
#
loop_
_entity_poly.entity_id
_entity_poly.type
_entity_poly.pdbx_seq_one_letter_code
_entity_poly.pdbx_strand_id
1 'polypeptide(L)'
;MQAECSKPNKWLAALWRVIPLLNVLLLGGLVYLPVSVTPWPVVWLYTRTMWLTEPLLMVAEVILLLNYVMRMSQHGADEIEQDEDSSYKYKGAILLFSSLCYAVVASLAYDMYLNATPSQVLCLFVVVFIMIAAHNMMLMAHEGIISDCAFFCLLSTTIVYVMVVETSQISSPLTEPFLWTKSPIAKSSVVNIMHSILHMTSSNAQRSILFLKRFFSPLFMGLLAVRLYSILFIVNKVTRNFFQDDKDSPHSFEVTEREDFEEFTPWKSPLLLRLSIIFMLTQMSGQFLEEWSGQTSSIAGLSYLASVSKNVWPGEILIGRLFQVAAISCFYMWRLYRADDWTWNPWLTPE
;
A
#
# COMPACT_ATOMS: atom_id res chain seq x y z
N MET A 1 -53.72 -10.87 27.74
CA MET A 1 -52.32 -10.48 28.01
C MET A 1 -51.93 -9.41 27.01
N GLN A 2 -52.23 -8.15 27.34
CA GLN A 2 -51.82 -6.98 26.56
C GLN A 2 -50.45 -6.56 27.05
N ALA A 3 -49.47 -6.55 26.16
CA ALA A 3 -48.13 -6.04 26.42
C ALA A 3 -48.21 -4.53 26.63
N GLU A 4 -47.88 -4.07 27.83
CA GLU A 4 -47.66 -2.67 28.13
C GLU A 4 -46.53 -2.14 27.25
N CYS A 5 -46.89 -1.27 26.31
CA CYS A 5 -45.95 -0.47 25.55
C CYS A 5 -45.31 0.54 26.51
N SER A 6 -44.14 0.14 27.04
CA SER A 6 -43.23 0.97 27.83
C SER A 6 -43.02 2.32 27.14
N LYS A 7 -43.48 3.41 27.79
CA LYS A 7 -43.29 4.78 27.31
C LYS A 7 -41.79 5.04 27.11
N PRO A 8 -41.36 5.58 25.95
CA PRO A 8 -39.96 5.87 25.71
C PRO A 8 -39.45 6.83 26.79
N ASN A 9 -38.42 6.37 27.52
CA ASN A 9 -37.86 7.06 28.66
C ASN A 9 -37.43 8.47 28.21
N LYS A 10 -38.09 9.53 28.72
CA LYS A 10 -37.82 10.93 28.32
C LYS A 10 -36.34 11.31 28.48
N TRP A 11 -35.65 10.64 29.40
CA TRP A 11 -34.21 10.75 29.63
C TRP A 11 -33.36 10.25 28.46
N LEU A 12 -33.75 9.15 27.79
CA LEU A 12 -33.06 8.65 26.59
C LEU A 12 -33.21 9.62 25.41
N ALA A 13 -34.40 10.18 25.21
CA ALA A 13 -34.65 11.17 24.16
C ALA A 13 -33.88 12.49 24.38
N ALA A 14 -33.74 12.93 25.63
CA ALA A 14 -32.92 14.09 25.99
C ALA A 14 -31.42 13.80 25.77
N LEU A 15 -30.93 12.62 26.16
CA LEU A 15 -29.54 12.19 25.95
C LEU A 15 -29.18 12.17 24.45
N TRP A 16 -30.05 11.60 23.61
CA TRP A 16 -29.84 11.55 22.15
C TRP A 16 -29.80 12.93 21.48
N ARG A 17 -30.42 13.96 22.06
CA ARG A 17 -30.33 15.35 21.58
C ARG A 17 -29.05 16.06 22.04
N VAL A 18 -28.53 15.69 23.20
CA VAL A 18 -27.32 16.30 23.79
C VAL A 18 -26.05 15.68 23.22
N ILE A 19 -26.04 14.38 22.90
CA ILE A 19 -24.90 13.66 22.30
C ILE A 19 -24.31 14.37 21.06
N PRO A 20 -25.08 14.77 20.03
CA PRO A 20 -24.51 15.45 18.87
C PRO A 20 -23.93 16.83 19.23
N LEU A 21 -24.55 17.55 20.18
CA LEU A 21 -24.09 18.86 20.64
C LEU A 21 -22.79 18.74 21.45
N LEU A 22 -22.69 17.71 22.29
CA LEU A 22 -21.48 17.33 23.00
C LEU A 22 -20.38 16.94 22.02
N ASN A 23 -20.68 16.14 20.99
CA ASN A 23 -19.71 15.75 19.97
C ASN A 23 -19.16 16.97 19.20
N VAL A 24 -20.01 17.96 18.88
CA VAL A 24 -19.58 19.21 18.24
C VAL A 24 -18.73 20.06 19.18
N LEU A 25 -19.11 20.16 20.47
CA LEU A 25 -18.32 20.88 21.49
C LEU A 25 -16.97 20.22 21.73
N LEU A 26 -16.95 18.89 21.78
CA LEU A 26 -15.77 18.08 22.04
C LEU A 26 -14.84 18.12 20.82
N LEU A 27 -15.38 18.07 19.60
CA LEU A 27 -14.64 18.33 18.36
C LEU A 27 -14.07 19.76 18.35
N GLY A 28 -14.88 20.76 18.71
CA GLY A 28 -14.44 22.15 18.84
C GLY A 28 -13.28 22.28 19.81
N GLY A 29 -13.40 21.70 21.01
CA GLY A 29 -12.33 21.66 22.00
C GLY A 29 -11.06 20.98 21.46
N LEU A 30 -11.20 19.86 20.75
CA LEU A 30 -10.10 19.13 20.12
C LEU A 30 -9.36 19.95 19.06
N VAL A 31 -10.08 20.70 18.24
CA VAL A 31 -9.53 21.53 17.15
C VAL A 31 -8.78 22.76 17.72
N TYR A 32 -9.18 23.25 18.90
CA TYR A 32 -8.51 24.36 19.60
C TYR A 32 -7.34 23.94 20.49
N LEU A 33 -7.25 22.66 20.88
CA LEU A 33 -6.11 22.14 21.64
C LEU A 33 -4.82 22.19 20.80
N PRO A 34 -3.67 22.54 21.42
CA PRO A 34 -2.39 22.45 20.72
C PRO A 34 -2.06 20.98 20.44
N VAL A 35 -1.47 20.73 19.26
CA VAL A 35 -1.11 19.38 18.81
C VAL A 35 -0.19 18.65 19.81
N SER A 36 0.52 19.40 20.67
CA SER A 36 1.39 18.87 21.74
C SER A 36 0.69 18.18 22.91
N VAL A 37 -0.65 18.18 23.00
CA VAL A 37 -1.37 17.53 24.13
C VAL A 37 -1.38 16.01 24.00
N THR A 38 -1.13 15.49 22.79
CA THR A 38 -0.95 14.05 22.56
C THR A 38 0.28 13.56 23.34
N PRO A 39 0.15 12.56 24.23
CA PRO A 39 1.28 12.08 25.02
C PRO A 39 2.42 11.64 24.10
N TRP A 40 3.64 12.13 24.37
CA TRP A 40 4.82 11.78 23.58
C TRP A 40 4.99 10.26 23.38
N PRO A 41 4.73 9.38 24.38
CA PRO A 41 4.80 7.93 24.16
C PRO A 41 3.83 7.40 23.10
N VAL A 42 2.63 7.99 23.00
CA VAL A 42 1.61 7.58 22.00
C VAL A 42 2.06 7.99 20.61
N VAL A 43 2.54 9.23 20.45
CA VAL A 43 3.10 9.72 19.19
C VAL A 43 4.31 8.88 18.79
N TRP A 44 5.22 8.61 19.74
CA TRP A 44 6.39 7.78 19.51
C TRP A 44 6.02 6.37 19.06
N LEU A 45 5.09 5.70 19.75
CA LEU A 45 4.64 4.36 19.39
C LEU A 45 4.00 4.34 18.01
N TYR A 46 3.06 5.26 17.75
CA TYR A 46 2.39 5.36 16.45
C TYR A 46 3.38 5.57 15.30
N THR A 47 4.31 6.51 15.48
CA THR A 47 5.39 6.74 14.52
C THR A 47 6.19 5.47 14.30
N ARG A 48 6.64 4.77 15.36
CA ARG A 48 7.39 3.51 15.25
C ARG A 48 6.61 2.40 14.55
N THR A 49 5.31 2.28 14.80
CA THR A 49 4.44 1.35 14.08
C THR A 49 4.41 1.68 12.60
N MET A 50 4.22 2.95 12.23
CA MET A 50 4.24 3.40 10.83
C MET A 50 5.55 3.05 10.12
N TRP A 51 6.70 3.26 10.79
CA TRP A 51 8.01 2.91 10.25
C TRP A 51 8.17 1.41 9.98
N LEU A 52 7.61 0.56 10.86
CA LEU A 52 7.74 -0.88 10.75
C LEU A 52 6.78 -1.48 9.72
N THR A 53 5.58 -0.90 9.59
CA THR A 53 4.58 -1.36 8.64
C THR A 53 4.95 -1.03 7.20
N GLU A 54 5.72 0.03 6.96
CA GLU A 54 6.10 0.48 5.62
C GLU A 54 6.81 -0.59 4.77
N PRO A 55 7.98 -1.14 5.16
CA PRO A 55 8.66 -2.16 4.37
C PRO A 55 7.83 -3.44 4.24
N LEU A 56 7.03 -3.78 5.27
CA LEU A 56 6.19 -4.96 5.28
C LEU A 56 5.04 -4.84 4.26
N LEU A 57 4.34 -3.70 4.26
CA LEU A 57 3.27 -3.44 3.31
C LEU A 57 3.81 -3.30 1.88
N MET A 58 4.94 -2.64 1.69
CA MET A 58 5.59 -2.55 0.39
C MET A 58 5.90 -3.93 -0.23
N VAL A 59 6.42 -4.88 0.56
CA VAL A 59 6.67 -6.24 0.09
C VAL A 59 5.36 -6.99 -0.13
N ALA A 60 4.41 -6.87 0.80
CA ALA A 60 3.10 -7.50 0.70
C ALA A 60 2.34 -7.05 -0.56
N GLU A 61 2.35 -5.76 -0.90
CA GLU A 61 1.70 -5.20 -2.09
C GLU A 61 2.17 -5.86 -3.38
N VAL A 62 3.49 -5.95 -3.55
CA VAL A 62 4.10 -6.50 -4.75
C VAL A 62 3.79 -8.01 -4.86
N ILE A 63 3.88 -8.74 -3.75
CA ILE A 63 3.54 -10.17 -3.70
C ILE A 63 2.05 -10.38 -3.99
N LEU A 64 1.16 -9.58 -3.40
CA LEU A 64 -0.29 -9.68 -3.61
C LEU A 64 -0.68 -9.37 -5.06
N LEU A 65 -0.08 -8.34 -5.67
CA LEU A 65 -0.31 -8.02 -7.07
C LEU A 65 0.14 -9.16 -8.00
N LEU A 66 1.35 -9.69 -7.78
CA LEU A 66 1.84 -10.81 -8.56
C LEU A 66 0.96 -12.05 -8.37
N ASN A 67 0.56 -12.35 -7.14
CA ASN A 67 -0.29 -13.49 -6.83
C ASN A 67 -1.68 -13.37 -7.46
N TYR A 68 -2.26 -12.17 -7.47
CA TYR A 68 -3.52 -11.91 -8.15
C TYR A 68 -3.41 -12.18 -9.65
N VAL A 69 -2.36 -11.69 -10.32
CA VAL A 69 -2.16 -11.94 -11.75
C VAL A 69 -1.94 -13.41 -12.04
N MET A 70 -1.11 -14.11 -11.25
CA MET A 70 -0.89 -15.55 -11.39
C MET A 70 -2.17 -16.38 -11.24
N ARG A 71 -3.13 -15.92 -10.41
CA ARG A 71 -4.42 -16.61 -10.27
C ARG A 71 -5.33 -16.35 -11.46
N MET A 72 -5.41 -15.10 -11.92
CA MET A 72 -6.24 -14.75 -13.07
C MET A 72 -5.73 -15.41 -14.35
N SER A 73 -4.41 -15.53 -14.49
CA SER A 73 -3.79 -16.23 -15.61
C SER A 73 -4.02 -17.74 -15.54
N GLN A 74 -3.90 -18.36 -14.35
CA GLN A 74 -4.23 -19.77 -14.15
C GLN A 74 -5.68 -20.04 -14.51
N HIS A 75 -6.62 -19.22 -14.02
CA HIS A 75 -8.03 -19.35 -14.39
C HIS A 75 -8.23 -19.24 -15.90
N GLY A 76 -7.54 -18.31 -16.57
CA GLY A 76 -7.55 -18.21 -18.02
C GLY A 76 -6.96 -19.44 -18.73
N ALA A 77 -5.94 -20.09 -18.16
CA ALA A 77 -5.37 -21.32 -18.68
C ALA A 77 -6.32 -22.52 -18.49
N ASP A 78 -6.96 -22.62 -17.32
CA ASP A 78 -7.94 -23.68 -17.03
C ASP A 78 -9.15 -23.60 -17.98
N GLU A 79 -9.66 -22.39 -18.27
CA GLU A 79 -10.75 -22.17 -19.23
C GLU A 79 -10.34 -22.52 -20.67
N ILE A 80 -9.07 -22.31 -21.04
CA ILE A 80 -8.53 -22.70 -22.35
C ILE A 80 -8.57 -24.22 -22.55
N GLU A 81 -8.37 -24.99 -21.48
CA GLU A 81 -8.38 -26.46 -21.49
C GLU A 81 -9.80 -27.03 -21.46
N GLN A 82 -10.73 -26.36 -20.79
CA GLN A 82 -12.10 -26.84 -20.62
C GLN A 82 -13.03 -26.56 -21.81
N ASP A 83 -12.87 -25.41 -22.49
CA ASP A 83 -13.78 -24.98 -23.55
C ASP A 83 -13.02 -24.54 -24.83
N GLU A 84 -13.01 -25.40 -25.84
CA GLU A 84 -12.36 -25.13 -27.13
C GLU A 84 -12.95 -23.91 -27.86
N ASP A 85 -14.25 -23.63 -27.68
CA ASP A 85 -14.94 -22.53 -28.35
C ASP A 85 -14.60 -21.17 -27.74
N SER A 86 -14.26 -21.08 -26.44
CA SER A 86 -13.82 -19.84 -25.80
C SER A 86 -12.29 -19.70 -25.70
N SER A 87 -11.54 -20.78 -25.97
CA SER A 87 -10.07 -20.86 -25.94
C SER A 87 -9.35 -19.71 -26.65
N TYR A 88 -9.84 -19.27 -27.82
CA TYR A 88 -9.21 -18.19 -28.58
C TYR A 88 -9.25 -16.83 -27.86
N LYS A 89 -10.30 -16.56 -27.08
CA LYS A 89 -10.46 -15.30 -26.33
C LYS A 89 -9.44 -15.19 -25.22
N TYR A 90 -9.30 -16.26 -24.42
CA TYR A 90 -8.35 -16.31 -23.31
C TYR A 90 -6.90 -16.35 -23.80
N LYS A 91 -6.58 -17.11 -24.85
CA LYS A 91 -5.25 -17.07 -25.50
C LYS A 91 -4.90 -15.66 -26.00
N GLY A 92 -5.86 -15.01 -26.66
CA GLY A 92 -5.70 -13.63 -27.12
C GLY A 92 -5.48 -12.65 -25.97
N ALA A 93 -6.24 -12.78 -24.88
CA ALA A 93 -6.10 -11.94 -23.69
C ALA A 93 -4.74 -12.11 -23.00
N ILE A 94 -4.29 -13.36 -22.78
CA ILE A 94 -2.98 -13.66 -22.19
C ILE A 94 -1.85 -13.07 -23.03
N LEU A 95 -1.88 -13.27 -24.36
CA LEU A 95 -0.86 -12.75 -25.27
C LEU A 95 -0.84 -11.22 -25.35
N LEU A 96 -2.03 -10.59 -25.40
CA LEU A 96 -2.13 -9.13 -25.43
C LEU A 96 -1.62 -8.53 -24.12
N PHE A 97 -2.01 -9.10 -22.99
CA PHE A 97 -1.55 -8.66 -21.67
C PHE A 97 -0.03 -8.84 -21.51
N SER A 98 0.52 -9.98 -21.89
CA SER A 98 1.97 -10.21 -21.82
C SER A 98 2.74 -9.27 -22.74
N SER A 99 2.24 -9.03 -23.96
CA SER A 99 2.86 -8.10 -24.91
C SER A 99 2.87 -6.67 -24.37
N LEU A 100 1.77 -6.21 -23.78
CA LEU A 100 1.68 -4.90 -23.15
C LEU A 100 2.65 -4.77 -21.98
N CYS A 101 2.77 -5.80 -21.13
CA CYS A 101 3.72 -5.81 -20.02
C CYS A 101 5.16 -5.65 -20.52
N TYR A 102 5.57 -6.42 -21.52
CA TYR A 102 6.92 -6.31 -22.09
C TYR A 102 7.17 -4.97 -22.79
N ALA A 103 6.17 -4.40 -23.47
CA ALA A 103 6.28 -3.09 -24.09
C ALA A 103 6.51 -1.99 -23.03
N VAL A 104 5.78 -2.04 -21.92
CA VAL A 104 5.96 -1.11 -20.80
C VAL A 104 7.33 -1.33 -20.13
N VAL A 105 7.77 -2.57 -19.91
CA VAL A 105 9.12 -2.88 -19.41
C VAL A 105 10.19 -2.24 -20.29
N ALA A 106 10.11 -2.41 -21.60
CA ALA A 106 11.06 -1.84 -22.54
C ALA A 106 11.05 -0.30 -22.51
N SER A 107 9.86 0.31 -22.45
CA SER A 107 9.72 1.76 -22.33
C SER A 107 10.34 2.31 -21.05
N LEU A 108 10.09 1.68 -19.90
CA LEU A 108 10.64 2.09 -18.61
C LEU A 108 12.16 1.87 -18.55
N ALA A 109 12.64 0.74 -19.06
CA ALA A 109 14.07 0.44 -19.13
C ALA A 109 14.82 1.45 -20.02
N TYR A 110 14.22 1.86 -21.14
CA TYR A 110 14.79 2.87 -22.02
C TYR A 110 14.86 4.25 -21.35
N ASP A 111 13.77 4.67 -20.68
CA ASP A 111 13.76 5.94 -19.93
C ASP A 111 14.83 5.94 -18.81
N MET A 112 14.96 4.84 -18.08
CA MET A 112 16.01 4.67 -17.07
C MET A 112 17.41 4.70 -17.68
N TYR A 113 17.62 4.07 -18.83
CA TYR A 113 18.93 4.06 -19.47
C TYR A 113 19.40 5.48 -19.85
N LEU A 114 18.48 6.36 -20.23
CA LEU A 114 18.79 7.75 -20.59
C LEU A 114 18.91 8.68 -19.37
N ASN A 115 18.06 8.51 -18.36
CA ASN A 115 17.86 9.51 -17.31
C ASN A 115 18.35 9.08 -15.91
N ALA A 116 18.64 7.79 -15.68
CA ALA A 116 19.06 7.29 -14.38
C ALA A 116 20.57 7.44 -14.15
N THR A 117 20.98 7.35 -12.89
CA THR A 117 22.41 7.40 -12.53
C THR A 117 23.11 6.08 -12.87
N PRO A 118 24.45 6.06 -13.01
CA PRO A 118 25.20 4.84 -13.34
C PRO A 118 24.94 3.68 -12.37
N SER A 119 24.78 3.98 -11.07
CA SER A 119 24.45 2.99 -10.04
C SER A 119 23.06 2.39 -10.23
N GLN A 120 22.06 3.20 -10.62
CA GLN A 120 20.70 2.74 -10.89
C GLN A 120 20.62 1.92 -12.18
N VAL A 121 21.39 2.30 -13.21
CA VAL A 121 21.53 1.51 -14.44
C VAL A 121 22.16 0.14 -14.15
N LEU A 122 23.16 0.08 -13.26
CA LEU A 122 23.72 -1.20 -12.82
C LEU A 122 22.67 -2.07 -12.10
N CYS A 123 21.81 -1.49 -11.26
CA CYS A 123 20.68 -2.22 -10.68
C CYS A 123 19.73 -2.75 -11.76
N LEU A 124 19.42 -1.96 -12.79
CA LEU A 124 18.62 -2.41 -13.93
C LEU A 124 19.25 -3.61 -14.63
N PHE A 125 20.58 -3.61 -14.86
CA PHE A 125 21.28 -4.76 -15.43
C PHE A 125 21.15 -6.03 -14.58
N VAL A 126 21.28 -5.91 -13.24
CA VAL A 126 21.06 -7.04 -12.32
C VAL A 126 19.64 -7.57 -12.44
N VAL A 127 18.64 -6.68 -12.49
CA VAL A 127 17.24 -7.08 -12.66
C VAL A 127 17.02 -7.78 -14.00
N VAL A 128 17.61 -7.29 -15.10
CA VAL A 128 17.52 -7.97 -16.41
C VAL A 128 18.10 -9.39 -16.33
N PHE A 129 19.22 -9.59 -15.61
CA PHE A 129 19.78 -10.92 -15.42
C PHE A 129 18.81 -11.85 -14.65
N ILE A 130 18.18 -11.33 -13.59
CA ILE A 130 17.16 -12.07 -12.83
C ILE A 130 15.94 -12.40 -13.71
N MET A 131 15.51 -11.47 -14.57
CA MET A 131 14.42 -11.70 -15.52
C MET A 131 14.76 -12.82 -16.50
N ILE A 132 15.96 -12.82 -17.07
CA ILE A 132 16.42 -13.88 -17.98
C ILE A 132 16.43 -15.23 -17.24
N ALA A 133 16.93 -15.27 -16.00
CA ALA A 133 16.92 -16.48 -15.19
C ALA A 133 15.48 -16.98 -14.91
N ALA A 134 14.56 -16.08 -14.53
CA ALA A 134 13.16 -16.40 -14.30
C ALA A 134 12.45 -16.88 -15.58
N HIS A 135 12.79 -16.31 -16.74
CA HIS A 135 12.27 -16.73 -18.03
C HIS A 135 12.77 -18.12 -18.41
N ASN A 136 14.06 -18.41 -18.19
CA ASN A 136 14.62 -19.75 -18.40
C ASN A 136 13.97 -20.79 -17.47
N MET A 137 13.73 -20.44 -16.19
CA MET A 137 13.02 -21.31 -15.26
C MET A 137 11.58 -21.56 -15.70
N MET A 138 10.87 -20.53 -16.17
CA MET A 138 9.52 -20.67 -16.72
C MET A 138 9.49 -21.64 -17.91
N LEU A 139 10.47 -21.55 -18.81
CA LEU A 139 10.58 -22.48 -19.96
C LEU A 139 10.89 -23.92 -19.53
N MET A 140 11.68 -24.12 -18.48
CA MET A 140 11.98 -25.45 -17.94
C MET A 140 10.82 -26.08 -17.17
N ALA A 141 9.96 -25.26 -16.55
CA ALA A 141 8.88 -25.74 -15.71
C ALA A 141 7.70 -26.34 -16.51
N HIS A 142 7.65 -26.19 -17.85
CA HIS A 142 6.58 -26.66 -18.75
C HIS A 142 5.13 -26.19 -18.45
N GLU A 143 4.85 -25.64 -17.26
CA GLU A 143 3.58 -25.09 -16.80
C GLU A 143 3.60 -23.56 -16.66
N GLY A 144 4.71 -22.92 -17.04
CA GLY A 144 4.89 -21.49 -16.90
C GLY A 144 4.00 -20.68 -17.84
N ILE A 145 3.01 -19.97 -17.30
CA ILE A 145 2.16 -19.06 -18.09
C ILE A 145 2.94 -17.79 -18.42
N ILE A 146 3.02 -17.47 -19.72
CA ILE A 146 3.81 -16.34 -20.25
C ILE A 146 3.40 -14.98 -19.62
N SER A 147 2.11 -14.80 -19.31
CA SER A 147 1.62 -13.57 -18.66
C SER A 147 2.21 -13.34 -17.28
N ASP A 148 2.49 -14.41 -16.52
CA ASP A 148 3.00 -14.32 -15.15
C ASP A 148 4.44 -13.81 -15.17
N CYS A 149 5.25 -14.37 -16.07
CA CYS A 149 6.62 -13.94 -16.25
C CYS A 149 6.68 -12.50 -16.79
N ALA A 150 5.82 -12.14 -17.75
CA ALA A 150 5.76 -10.79 -18.28
C ALA A 150 5.40 -9.76 -17.20
N PHE A 151 4.44 -10.08 -16.34
CA PHE A 151 4.05 -9.22 -15.23
C PHE A 151 5.11 -9.17 -14.11
N PHE A 152 5.77 -10.29 -13.81
CA PHE A 152 6.94 -10.32 -12.92
C PHE A 152 8.06 -9.38 -13.40
N CYS A 153 8.37 -9.40 -14.71
CA CYS A 153 9.32 -8.48 -15.30
C CYS A 153 8.83 -7.03 -15.15
N LEU A 154 7.56 -6.76 -15.45
CA LEU A 154 6.97 -5.43 -15.28
C LEU A 154 7.10 -4.91 -13.86
N LEU A 155 6.73 -5.70 -12.86
CA LEU A 155 6.84 -5.32 -11.45
C LEU A 155 8.29 -5.06 -11.06
N SER A 156 9.21 -5.96 -11.43
CA SER A 156 10.62 -5.82 -11.08
C SER A 156 11.24 -4.56 -11.69
N THR A 157 10.99 -4.25 -12.96
CA THR A 157 11.44 -2.99 -13.58
C THR A 157 10.76 -1.78 -12.96
N THR A 158 9.45 -1.86 -12.68
CA THR A 158 8.70 -0.74 -12.08
C THR A 158 9.24 -0.38 -10.69
N ILE A 159 9.64 -1.36 -9.88
CA ILE A 159 10.24 -1.09 -8.56
C ILE A 159 11.54 -0.31 -8.70
N VAL A 160 12.41 -0.69 -9.64
CA VAL A 160 13.66 0.07 -9.89
C VAL A 160 13.36 1.44 -10.50
N TYR A 161 12.35 1.55 -11.36
CA TYR A 161 11.90 2.84 -11.90
C TYR A 161 11.42 3.79 -10.80
N VAL A 162 10.59 3.30 -9.87
CA VAL A 162 10.13 4.06 -8.71
C VAL A 162 11.32 4.53 -7.87
N MET A 163 12.36 3.69 -7.70
CA MET A 163 13.59 4.10 -7.03
C MET A 163 14.28 5.29 -7.73
N VAL A 164 14.34 5.31 -9.08
CA VAL A 164 14.89 6.45 -9.84
C VAL A 164 14.08 7.72 -9.58
N VAL A 165 12.75 7.60 -9.62
CA VAL A 165 11.83 8.72 -9.36
C VAL A 165 12.03 9.24 -7.94
N GLU A 166 12.02 8.38 -6.92
CA GLU A 166 12.22 8.72 -5.51
C GLU A 166 13.56 9.42 -5.27
N THR A 167 14.66 8.86 -5.78
CA THR A 167 15.99 9.48 -5.67
C THR A 167 16.03 10.86 -6.36
N SER A 168 15.36 11.02 -7.50
CA SER A 168 15.21 12.33 -8.14
C SER A 168 14.45 13.32 -7.26
N GLN A 169 13.42 12.88 -6.53
CA GLN A 169 12.66 13.76 -5.62
C GLN A 169 13.51 14.18 -4.41
N ILE A 170 14.27 13.25 -3.84
CA ILE A 170 15.15 13.48 -2.68
C ILE A 170 16.29 14.44 -3.04
N SER A 171 16.87 14.28 -4.23
CA SER A 171 17.98 15.12 -4.71
C SER A 171 17.55 16.51 -5.17
N SER A 172 16.25 16.71 -5.44
CA SER A 172 15.66 18.01 -5.79
C SER A 172 14.52 18.38 -4.83
N PRO A 173 14.82 18.61 -3.53
CA PRO A 173 13.79 18.91 -2.55
C PRO A 173 13.10 20.23 -2.89
N LEU A 174 11.79 20.25 -2.70
CA LEU A 174 11.04 21.49 -2.83
C LEU A 174 11.38 22.38 -1.62
N THR A 175 11.60 23.66 -1.87
CA THR A 175 11.78 24.61 -0.75
C THR A 175 10.48 24.64 0.06
N GLU A 176 10.56 24.17 1.31
CA GLU A 176 9.40 24.13 2.20
C GLU A 176 8.75 25.51 2.29
N PRO A 177 7.40 25.58 2.28
CA PRO A 177 6.71 26.83 2.53
C PRO A 177 7.17 27.41 3.87
N PHE A 178 7.55 28.69 3.88
CA PHE A 178 8.03 29.41 5.05
C PHE A 178 7.09 29.35 6.28
N LEU A 179 5.82 29.06 6.03
CA LEU A 179 4.80 28.87 7.05
C LEU A 179 4.97 27.59 7.88
N TRP A 180 5.59 26.55 7.31
CA TRP A 180 5.83 25.28 7.97
C TRP A 180 7.03 25.31 8.90
N THR A 181 8.00 26.20 8.64
CA THR A 181 9.24 26.34 9.39
C THR A 181 9.20 27.42 10.47
N LYS A 182 8.36 28.45 10.34
CA LYS A 182 8.33 29.58 11.29
C LYS A 182 7.35 29.46 12.45
N SER A 183 6.31 28.64 12.36
CA SER A 183 5.44 28.40 13.51
C SER A 183 5.96 27.18 14.27
N PRO A 184 6.13 27.23 15.60
CA PRO A 184 6.18 26.00 16.36
C PRO A 184 4.83 25.31 16.16
N ILE A 185 4.74 24.41 15.18
CA ILE A 185 3.54 23.61 14.87
C ILE A 185 3.06 22.93 16.16
N ALA A 186 3.99 22.55 17.03
CA ALA A 186 3.74 22.03 18.37
C ALA A 186 2.85 22.92 19.27
N LYS A 187 2.87 24.25 19.11
CA LYS A 187 2.07 25.22 19.88
C LYS A 187 0.89 25.80 19.10
N SER A 188 0.69 25.35 17.86
CA SER A 188 -0.35 25.87 16.96
C SER A 188 -1.61 25.01 17.08
N SER A 189 -2.77 25.63 17.24
CA SER A 189 -4.05 24.93 17.09
C SER A 189 -4.39 24.72 15.61
N VAL A 190 -5.29 23.78 15.30
CA VAL A 190 -5.76 23.51 13.94
C VAL A 190 -6.41 24.76 13.33
N VAL A 191 -7.11 25.56 14.15
CA VAL A 191 -7.70 26.85 13.73
C VAL A 191 -6.64 27.86 13.29
N ASN A 192 -5.52 27.97 14.02
CA ASN A 192 -4.43 28.86 13.65
C ASN A 192 -3.76 28.43 12.34
N ILE A 193 -3.63 27.12 12.12
CA ILE A 193 -3.11 26.57 10.86
C ILE A 193 -4.06 26.94 9.72
N MET A 194 -5.37 26.73 9.88
CA MET A 194 -6.38 27.02 8.87
C MET A 194 -6.49 28.52 8.55
N HIS A 195 -6.45 29.39 9.56
CA HIS A 195 -6.39 30.84 9.39
C HIS A 195 -5.13 31.27 8.63
N SER A 196 -3.99 30.65 8.92
CA SER A 196 -2.73 30.93 8.24
C SER A 196 -2.74 30.51 6.76
N ILE A 197 -3.40 29.40 6.45
CA ILE A 197 -3.62 28.94 5.06
C ILE A 197 -4.54 29.91 4.30
N LEU A 198 -5.63 30.38 4.92
CA LEU A 198 -6.58 31.31 4.31
C LEU A 198 -5.96 32.68 3.96
N HIS A 199 -4.96 33.09 4.72
CA HIS A 199 -4.24 34.36 4.52
C HIS A 199 -2.93 34.21 3.74
N MET A 200 -2.73 33.10 3.00
CA MET A 200 -1.53 32.92 2.17
C MET A 200 -1.47 33.91 0.99
N THR A 201 -0.28 34.47 0.76
CA THR A 201 0.03 35.28 -0.42
C THR A 201 -0.03 34.45 -1.71
N SER A 202 -0.34 35.06 -2.86
CA SER A 202 -0.52 34.31 -4.13
C SER A 202 0.73 33.53 -4.57
N SER A 203 1.92 34.04 -4.25
CA SER A 203 3.20 33.35 -4.51
C SER A 203 3.37 32.07 -3.68
N ASN A 204 2.89 32.06 -2.43
CA ASN A 204 2.88 30.87 -1.59
C ASN A 204 1.78 29.90 -2.00
N ALA A 205 0.61 30.40 -2.44
CA ALA A 205 -0.46 29.57 -3.00
C ALA A 205 -0.02 28.84 -4.27
N GLN A 206 0.72 29.50 -5.18
CA GLN A 206 1.26 28.86 -6.38
C GLN A 206 2.27 27.74 -6.05
N ARG A 207 3.10 27.93 -5.01
CA ARG A 207 4.01 26.88 -4.51
C ARG A 207 3.25 25.71 -3.89
N SER A 208 2.21 25.98 -3.09
CA SER A 208 1.33 24.93 -2.54
C SER A 208 0.57 24.17 -3.63
N ILE A 209 0.15 24.83 -4.71
CA ILE A 209 -0.48 24.17 -5.87
C ILE A 209 0.51 23.25 -6.60
N LEU A 210 1.77 23.67 -6.78
CA LEU A 210 2.81 22.81 -7.35
C LEU A 210 3.06 21.57 -6.48
N PHE A 211 3.06 21.75 -5.16
CA PHE A 211 3.16 20.67 -4.18
C PHE A 211 1.96 19.71 -4.28
N LEU A 212 0.75 20.26 -4.35
CA LEU A 212 -0.49 19.49 -4.49
C LEU A 212 -0.55 18.70 -5.80
N LYS A 213 -0.09 19.28 -6.92
CA LYS A 213 -0.03 18.61 -8.22
C LYS A 213 0.84 17.35 -8.17
N ARG A 214 1.92 17.36 -7.40
CA ARG A 214 2.78 16.18 -7.21
C ARG A 214 2.07 15.08 -6.41
N PHE A 215 1.19 15.47 -5.48
CA PHE A 215 0.28 14.58 -4.74
C PHE A 215 -0.79 13.92 -5.61
N PHE A 216 -1.13 14.49 -6.77
CA PHE A 216 -2.11 13.91 -7.70
C PHE A 216 -1.43 13.26 -8.92
N SER A 217 -0.16 12.89 -8.80
CA SER A 217 0.53 12.13 -9.84
C SER A 217 -0.18 10.78 -10.07
N PRO A 218 -0.36 10.33 -11.33
CA PRO A 218 -0.94 9.02 -11.64
C PRO A 218 -0.24 7.86 -10.91
N LEU A 219 1.08 7.92 -10.77
CA LEU A 219 1.86 6.92 -10.04
C LEU A 219 1.48 6.89 -8.55
N PHE A 220 1.33 8.06 -7.93
CA PHE A 220 0.93 8.14 -6.53
C PHE A 220 -0.49 7.63 -6.32
N MET A 221 -1.43 8.02 -7.18
CA MET A 221 -2.80 7.53 -7.12
C MET A 221 -2.87 6.00 -7.30
N GLY A 222 -2.05 5.44 -8.19
CA GLY A 222 -1.92 3.99 -8.36
C GLY A 222 -1.38 3.30 -7.10
N LEU A 223 -0.30 3.83 -6.51
CA LEU A 223 0.26 3.31 -5.25
C LEU A 223 -0.75 3.39 -4.10
N LEU A 224 -1.53 4.47 -3.99
CA LEU A 224 -2.59 4.59 -2.97
C LEU A 224 -3.65 3.51 -3.13
N ALA A 225 -4.08 3.24 -4.37
CA ALA A 225 -5.08 2.21 -4.63
C ALA A 225 -4.55 0.80 -4.27
N VAL A 226 -3.31 0.50 -4.66
CA VAL A 226 -2.63 -0.77 -4.34
C VAL A 226 -2.43 -0.92 -2.83
N ARG A 227 -1.99 0.13 -2.14
CA ARG A 227 -1.84 0.17 -0.68
C ARG A 227 -3.16 -0.07 0.02
N LEU A 228 -4.23 0.63 -0.40
CA LEU A 228 -5.56 0.46 0.19
C LEU A 228 -6.05 -0.97 0.02
N TYR A 229 -5.93 -1.53 -1.19
CA TYR A 229 -6.28 -2.93 -1.47
C TYR A 229 -5.51 -3.89 -0.56
N SER A 230 -4.20 -3.68 -0.40
CA SER A 230 -3.33 -4.54 0.41
C SER A 230 -3.66 -4.48 1.90
N ILE A 231 -3.93 -3.28 2.44
CA ILE A 231 -4.37 -3.13 3.84
C ILE A 231 -5.71 -3.84 4.04
N LEU A 232 -6.68 -3.61 3.16
CA LEU A 232 -8.01 -4.25 3.25
C LEU A 232 -7.89 -5.77 3.19
N PHE A 233 -7.03 -6.29 2.30
CA PHE A 233 -6.78 -7.72 2.16
C PHE A 233 -6.16 -8.32 3.44
N ILE A 234 -5.08 -7.72 3.93
CA ILE A 234 -4.37 -8.19 5.14
C ILE A 234 -5.29 -8.14 6.35
N VAL A 235 -5.99 -7.03 6.57
CA VAL A 235 -6.91 -6.88 7.72
C VAL A 235 -8.03 -7.90 7.62
N ASN A 236 -8.62 -8.12 6.44
CA ASN A 236 -9.65 -9.14 6.26
C ASN A 236 -9.15 -10.54 6.64
N LYS A 237 -7.96 -10.92 6.16
CA LYS A 237 -7.38 -12.24 6.44
C LYS A 237 -7.03 -12.41 7.92
N VAL A 238 -6.40 -11.42 8.54
CA VAL A 238 -6.10 -11.44 9.98
C VAL A 238 -7.39 -11.57 10.79
N THR A 239 -8.41 -10.79 10.44
CA THR A 239 -9.72 -10.81 11.11
C THR A 239 -10.39 -12.18 10.97
N ARG A 240 -10.43 -12.77 9.76
CA ARG A 240 -11.00 -14.11 9.53
C ARG A 240 -10.29 -15.18 10.35
N ASN A 241 -8.96 -15.19 10.39
CA ASN A 241 -8.20 -16.19 11.15
C ASN A 241 -8.47 -16.09 12.66
N PHE A 242 -8.47 -14.88 13.22
CA PHE A 242 -8.76 -14.67 14.64
C PHE A 242 -10.16 -15.14 15.05
N PHE A 243 -11.15 -15.04 14.16
CA PHE A 243 -12.53 -15.48 14.44
C PHE A 243 -12.81 -16.93 14.04
N GLN A 244 -11.93 -17.57 13.26
CA GLN A 244 -12.05 -18.99 12.91
C GLN A 244 -11.43 -19.90 14.00
N ASP A 245 -10.35 -19.46 14.66
CA ASP A 245 -9.71 -20.23 15.75
C ASP A 245 -10.64 -20.47 16.97
N ASP A 246 -11.66 -19.64 17.18
CA ASP A 246 -12.64 -19.82 18.28
C ASP A 246 -13.65 -20.96 18.01
N LYS A 247 -13.82 -21.39 16.75
CA LYS A 247 -14.78 -22.43 16.36
C LYS A 247 -14.25 -23.85 16.55
N ASP A 248 -12.94 -24.03 16.70
CA ASP A 248 -12.31 -25.35 16.89
C ASP A 248 -12.14 -25.74 18.37
N SER A 249 -12.73 -24.98 19.31
CA SER A 249 -12.77 -25.35 20.72
C SER A 249 -13.85 -26.42 20.99
N PRO A 250 -13.52 -27.55 21.66
CA PRO A 250 -14.44 -28.70 21.85
C PRO A 250 -15.60 -28.46 22.84
N HIS A 251 -15.88 -27.20 23.19
CA HIS A 251 -16.92 -26.82 24.16
C HIS A 251 -17.87 -25.71 23.68
N SER A 252 -17.98 -25.46 22.37
CA SER A 252 -19.05 -24.60 21.87
C SER A 252 -20.33 -25.41 21.59
N PHE A 253 -21.22 -25.31 22.57
CA PHE A 253 -22.62 -25.72 22.57
C PHE A 253 -23.32 -25.39 21.23
N GLU A 254 -24.20 -26.28 20.79
CA GLU A 254 -25.14 -26.08 19.68
C GLU A 254 -25.75 -24.67 19.69
N VAL A 255 -25.25 -23.81 18.82
CA VAL A 255 -25.90 -22.54 18.49
C VAL A 255 -25.95 -22.46 16.98
N THR A 256 -27.10 -22.86 16.47
CA THR A 256 -27.77 -22.35 15.25
C THR A 256 -26.84 -22.03 14.08
N GLU A 257 -26.96 -22.83 13.02
CA GLU A 257 -26.69 -22.40 11.64
C GLU A 257 -27.14 -20.95 11.45
N ARG A 258 -26.18 -20.02 11.56
CA ARG A 258 -26.37 -18.64 11.17
C ARG A 258 -25.82 -18.56 9.76
N GLU A 259 -26.70 -18.86 8.81
CA GLU A 259 -26.55 -18.57 7.37
C GLU A 259 -26.38 -17.05 7.09
N ASP A 260 -26.35 -16.19 8.14
CA ASP A 260 -26.19 -14.73 8.06
C ASP A 260 -24.76 -14.21 8.30
N PHE A 261 -23.72 -15.05 8.30
CA PHE A 261 -22.39 -14.50 7.98
C PHE A 261 -22.34 -14.28 6.47
N GLU A 262 -23.09 -13.26 6.01
CA GLU A 262 -22.79 -12.60 4.75
C GLU A 262 -21.27 -12.45 4.69
N GLU A 263 -20.67 -13.09 3.70
CA GLU A 263 -19.29 -12.95 3.27
C GLU A 263 -18.78 -11.56 3.66
N PHE A 264 -17.95 -11.52 4.72
CA PHE A 264 -17.47 -10.28 5.31
C PHE A 264 -16.50 -9.66 4.31
N THR A 265 -17.03 -9.03 3.26
CA THR A 265 -16.20 -8.35 2.30
C THR A 265 -15.69 -7.10 3.01
N PRO A 266 -14.36 -6.88 3.07
CA PRO A 266 -13.78 -5.76 3.83
C PRO A 266 -14.29 -4.40 3.36
N TRP A 267 -14.81 -4.35 2.13
CA TRP A 267 -15.51 -3.23 1.51
C TRP A 267 -16.86 -2.87 2.16
N LYS A 268 -17.51 -3.83 2.82
CA LYS A 268 -18.82 -3.62 3.50
C LYS A 268 -18.69 -3.02 4.89
N SER A 269 -17.52 -3.07 5.54
CA SER A 269 -17.33 -2.47 6.87
C SER A 269 -16.94 -0.99 6.77
N PRO A 270 -17.86 -0.03 7.03
CA PRO A 270 -17.57 1.39 6.88
C PRO A 270 -16.52 1.88 7.88
N LEU A 271 -16.40 1.23 9.05
CA LEU A 271 -15.42 1.59 10.06
C LEU A 271 -14.02 1.15 9.64
N LEU A 272 -13.87 -0.09 9.15
CA LEU A 272 -12.59 -0.62 8.67
C LEU A 272 -12.08 0.20 7.48
N LEU A 273 -12.95 0.47 6.49
CA LEU A 273 -12.60 1.29 5.34
C LEU A 273 -12.16 2.71 5.74
N ARG A 274 -12.85 3.35 6.70
CA ARG A 274 -12.44 4.68 7.23
C ARG A 274 -11.08 4.62 7.91
N LEU A 275 -10.82 3.63 8.76
CA LEU A 275 -9.54 3.48 9.45
C LEU A 275 -8.40 3.17 8.46
N SER A 276 -8.63 2.28 7.49
CA SER A 276 -7.64 1.97 6.45
C SER A 276 -7.31 3.19 5.60
N ILE A 277 -8.29 4.01 5.24
CA ILE A 277 -8.07 5.27 4.51
C ILE A 277 -7.27 6.26 5.37
N ILE A 278 -7.64 6.47 6.63
CA ILE A 278 -6.91 7.38 7.53
C ILE A 278 -5.46 6.92 7.71
N PHE A 279 -5.25 5.62 7.95
CA PHE A 279 -3.93 5.02 8.10
C PHE A 279 -3.09 5.21 6.82
N MET A 280 -3.63 4.82 5.67
CA MET A 280 -2.98 4.93 4.37
C MET A 280 -2.64 6.40 4.03
N LEU A 281 -3.57 7.32 4.24
CA LEU A 281 -3.33 8.75 4.01
C LEU A 281 -2.27 9.29 4.95
N THR A 282 -2.30 8.93 6.23
CA THR A 282 -1.31 9.42 7.21
C THR A 282 0.09 8.87 6.91
N GLN A 283 0.18 7.59 6.56
CA GLN A 283 1.44 6.92 6.24
C GLN A 283 2.06 7.51 4.96
N MET A 284 1.30 7.54 3.87
CA MET A 284 1.79 8.04 2.58
C MET A 284 2.05 9.55 2.65
N SER A 285 1.17 10.36 3.25
CA SER A 285 1.43 11.80 3.35
C SER A 285 2.62 12.13 4.23
N GLY A 286 2.79 11.45 5.37
CA GLY A 286 3.95 11.63 6.24
C GLY A 286 5.25 11.32 5.51
N GLN A 287 5.30 10.18 4.82
CA GLN A 287 6.48 9.77 4.06
C GLN A 287 6.80 10.71 2.90
N PHE A 288 5.81 11.07 2.08
CA PHE A 288 6.02 11.99 0.96
C PHE A 288 6.45 13.39 1.42
N LEU A 289 5.94 13.85 2.57
CA LEU A 289 6.36 15.12 3.16
C LEU A 289 7.83 15.07 3.62
N GLU A 290 8.27 13.97 4.24
CA GLU A 290 9.68 13.78 4.63
C GLU A 290 10.61 13.63 3.43
N GLU A 291 10.20 12.89 2.40
CA GLU A 291 11.00 12.72 1.18
C GLU A 291 11.18 14.05 0.42
N TRP A 292 10.15 14.90 0.37
CA TRP A 292 10.20 16.19 -0.31
C TRP A 292 10.91 17.29 0.46
N SER A 293 11.01 17.18 1.79
CA SER A 293 11.83 18.09 2.60
C SER A 293 13.34 17.81 2.44
N GLY A 294 13.72 16.76 1.70
CA GLY A 294 15.11 16.35 1.54
C GLY A 294 15.69 15.72 2.80
N GLN A 295 14.87 15.48 3.82
CA GLN A 295 15.26 14.61 4.92
C GLN A 295 15.24 13.19 4.40
N THR A 296 16.43 12.63 4.15
CA THR A 296 16.59 11.23 3.78
C THR A 296 16.19 10.35 4.96
N SER A 297 14.90 10.08 5.11
CA SER A 297 14.43 8.89 5.81
C SER A 297 14.27 7.78 4.78
N SER A 298 15.39 7.34 4.19
CA SER A 298 15.44 6.01 3.59
C SER A 298 15.24 5.01 4.73
N ILE A 299 13.97 4.78 5.08
CA ILE A 299 13.49 3.86 6.11
C ILE A 299 14.15 4.19 7.48
N ALA A 300 13.58 5.03 8.34
CA ALA A 300 14.17 5.32 9.66
C ALA A 300 14.23 4.11 10.63
N GLY A 301 13.70 2.94 10.24
CA GLY A 301 14.04 1.65 10.86
C GLY A 301 15.38 1.08 10.38
N LEU A 302 15.75 1.33 9.12
CA LEU A 302 17.04 0.99 8.49
C LEU A 302 18.00 2.18 8.44
N SER A 303 17.65 3.39 8.88
CA SER A 303 18.54 4.55 8.88
C SER A 303 19.77 4.33 9.75
N TYR A 304 19.66 3.46 10.77
CA TYR A 304 20.78 2.98 11.56
C TYR A 304 21.73 2.11 10.72
N LEU A 305 21.19 1.27 9.82
CA LEU A 305 21.98 0.51 8.85
C LEU A 305 22.47 1.39 7.70
N ALA A 306 21.70 2.37 7.25
CA ALA A 306 22.08 3.33 6.21
C ALA A 306 23.15 4.31 6.70
N SER A 307 23.18 4.68 7.98
CA SER A 307 24.26 5.48 8.58
C SER A 307 25.57 4.70 8.68
N VAL A 308 25.49 3.39 8.93
CA VAL A 308 26.66 2.49 8.91
C VAL A 308 27.08 2.19 7.47
N SER A 309 26.14 2.14 6.52
CA SER A 309 26.40 1.87 5.11
C SER A 309 26.76 3.09 4.27
N LYS A 310 26.69 4.33 4.79
CA LYS A 310 27.01 5.56 4.03
C LYS A 310 28.43 5.58 3.44
N ASN A 311 29.35 4.78 3.99
CA ASN A 311 30.70 4.64 3.47
C ASN A 311 30.87 3.51 2.43
N VAL A 312 29.87 2.62 2.27
CA VAL A 312 29.96 1.42 1.41
C VAL A 312 28.90 1.43 0.31
N TRP A 313 27.77 2.10 0.53
CA TRP A 313 26.60 2.07 -0.34
C TRP A 313 26.35 3.45 -0.97
N PRO A 314 26.17 3.54 -2.30
CA PRO A 314 25.86 4.80 -2.95
C PRO A 314 24.48 5.29 -2.46
N GLY A 315 24.41 6.55 -2.03
CA GLY A 315 23.20 7.16 -1.47
C GLY A 315 22.01 7.26 -2.44
N GLU A 316 22.24 6.92 -3.72
CA GLU A 316 21.26 6.92 -4.81
C GLU A 316 20.44 5.63 -4.89
N ILE A 317 20.89 4.56 -4.23
CA ILE A 317 20.22 3.25 -4.20
C ILE A 317 19.43 3.10 -2.91
N LEU A 318 18.12 2.88 -3.04
CA LEU A 318 17.22 2.66 -1.92
C LEU A 318 17.16 1.16 -1.56
N ILE A 319 17.74 0.78 -0.41
CA ILE A 319 17.82 -0.62 0.05
C ILE A 319 16.44 -1.28 0.14
N GLY A 320 15.40 -0.53 0.56
CA GLY A 320 14.04 -1.07 0.62
C GLY A 320 13.50 -1.53 -0.74
N ARG A 321 13.82 -0.79 -1.81
CA ARG A 321 13.41 -1.14 -3.19
C ARG A 321 14.16 -2.38 -3.67
N LEU A 322 15.44 -2.53 -3.32
CA LEU A 322 16.18 -3.76 -3.61
C LEU A 322 15.64 -4.98 -2.85
N PHE A 323 15.26 -4.79 -1.59
CA PHE A 323 14.62 -5.87 -0.81
C PHE A 323 13.29 -6.29 -1.43
N GLN A 324 12.47 -5.34 -1.93
CA GLN A 324 11.25 -5.66 -2.67
C GLN A 324 11.53 -6.47 -3.94
N VAL A 325 12.52 -6.06 -4.76
CA VAL A 325 12.93 -6.81 -5.96
C VAL A 325 13.40 -8.21 -5.60
N ALA A 326 14.20 -8.35 -4.55
CA ALA A 326 14.65 -9.66 -4.09
C ALA A 326 13.47 -10.52 -3.61
N ALA A 327 12.57 -9.97 -2.81
CA ALA A 327 11.40 -10.67 -2.29
C ALA A 327 10.47 -11.17 -3.40
N ILE A 328 10.15 -10.33 -4.39
CA ILE A 328 9.31 -10.75 -5.52
C ILE A 328 10.00 -11.80 -6.39
N SER A 329 11.31 -11.66 -6.62
CA SER A 329 12.10 -12.62 -7.42
C SER A 329 12.16 -13.98 -6.75
N CYS A 330 12.46 -14.00 -5.45
CA CYS A 330 12.45 -15.23 -4.65
C CYS A 330 11.06 -15.86 -4.62
N PHE A 331 10.00 -15.07 -4.42
CA PHE A 331 8.63 -15.56 -4.39
C PHE A 331 8.21 -16.19 -5.73
N TYR A 332 8.49 -15.50 -6.85
CA TYR A 332 8.15 -16.00 -8.19
C TYR A 332 8.92 -17.27 -8.53
N MET A 333 10.24 -17.29 -8.31
CA MET A 333 11.07 -18.48 -8.56
C MET A 333 10.68 -19.65 -7.66
N TRP A 334 10.34 -19.38 -6.39
CA TRP A 334 9.85 -20.39 -5.46
C TRP A 334 8.50 -20.98 -5.91
N ARG A 335 7.57 -20.15 -6.41
CA ARG A 335 6.31 -20.61 -7.00
C ARG A 335 6.55 -21.50 -8.22
N LEU A 336 7.41 -21.08 -9.14
CA LEU A 336 7.75 -21.88 -10.33
C LEU A 336 8.40 -23.23 -9.96
N TYR A 337 9.25 -23.24 -8.93
CA TYR A 337 9.87 -24.49 -8.45
C TYR A 337 8.86 -25.46 -7.82
N ARG A 338 7.75 -24.94 -7.28
CA ARG A 338 6.68 -25.73 -6.66
C ARG A 338 5.43 -25.86 -7.53
N ALA A 339 5.52 -25.65 -8.85
CA ALA A 339 4.36 -25.66 -9.73
C ALA A 339 3.51 -26.94 -9.57
N ASP A 340 4.15 -28.11 -9.63
CA ASP A 340 3.52 -29.43 -9.56
C ASP A 340 2.76 -29.70 -8.24
N ASP A 341 3.26 -29.16 -7.12
CA ASP A 341 2.71 -29.36 -5.76
C ASP A 341 1.95 -28.13 -5.25
N TRP A 342 1.74 -27.12 -6.09
CA TRP A 342 1.15 -25.86 -5.65
C TRP A 342 -0.35 -26.01 -5.42
N THR A 343 -0.73 -26.05 -4.15
CA THR A 343 -2.10 -25.78 -3.75
C THR A 343 -2.23 -24.30 -3.43
N TRP A 344 -3.26 -23.66 -3.97
CA TRP A 344 -3.59 -22.28 -3.65
C TRP A 344 -3.84 -22.15 -2.15
N ASN A 345 -2.83 -21.70 -1.42
CA ASN A 345 -2.92 -21.56 0.02
C ASN A 345 -4.04 -20.55 0.36
N PRO A 346 -5.05 -20.93 1.17
CA PRO A 346 -6.12 -20.03 1.60
C PRO A 346 -5.61 -18.71 2.19
N TRP A 347 -4.38 -18.70 2.70
CA TRP A 347 -3.73 -17.53 3.28
C TRP A 347 -3.31 -16.48 2.24
N LEU A 348 -3.03 -16.90 1.01
CA LEU A 348 -2.55 -16.04 -0.09
C LEU A 348 -3.65 -15.71 -1.12
N THR A 349 -4.79 -16.39 -1.07
CA THR A 349 -5.88 -16.24 -2.05
C THR A 349 -7.05 -15.39 -1.52
N PRO A 350 -7.47 -14.34 -2.23
CA PRO A 350 -8.79 -13.73 -2.00
C PRO A 350 -9.85 -14.72 -2.48
N GLU A 351 -10.73 -15.22 -1.61
CA GLU A 351 -11.91 -15.96 -2.09
C GLU A 351 -12.78 -15.06 -2.96
#